data_AF-A0A934ZZR2-F1
#
_entry.id   AF-A0A934ZZR2-F1
#
_cell.length_a   1.000
_cell.length_b   1.000
_cell.length_c   1.000
_cell.angle_alpha   90.00
_cell.angle_beta   90.00
_cell.angle_gamma   90.00
#
_symmetry.space_group_name_H-M   'P 1'
#
loop_
_entity.id
_entity.type
_entity.pdbx_description
1 polymer ?
#
loop_
_entity_poly.entity_id
_entity_poly.type
_entity_poly.pdbx_seq_one_letter_code
_entity_poly.pdbx_strand_id
1 'polypeptide(L)'
;MNYSVPKGDVNSLPATITVAGGVITNLTVDNSYSDHESGRYISDFESLISSAVKGESLSSVSVSRVGGASLTSDAFNAVLDTIRADAKA
;
A
#
# COMPACT_ATOMS: atom_id res chain seq x y z
N MET A 1 -1.13 -25.98 -27.31
CA MET A 1 -2.05 -24.85 -27.06
C MET A 1 -1.32 -23.98 -26.06
N ASN A 2 -0.63 -22.95 -26.54
CA ASN A 2 0.28 -22.19 -25.68
C ASN A 2 -0.30 -20.79 -25.50
N TYR A 3 -0.43 -20.41 -24.24
CA TYR A 3 -0.84 -19.10 -23.81
C TYR A 3 0.33 -18.51 -23.03
N SER A 4 0.78 -17.33 -23.47
CA SER A 4 1.70 -16.48 -22.70
C SER A 4 0.89 -15.43 -21.95
N VAL A 5 1.14 -15.30 -20.66
CA VAL A 5 0.76 -14.14 -19.86
C VAL A 5 1.69 -12.96 -20.19
N PRO A 6 1.20 -11.73 -20.45
CA PRO A 6 2.04 -10.52 -20.44
C PRO A 6 2.57 -10.32 -19.01
N LYS A 7 3.88 -10.47 -18.80
CA LYS A 7 4.93 -9.44 -18.85
C LYS A 7 5.10 -8.76 -17.49
N GLY A 8 6.33 -8.77 -16.98
CA GLY A 8 6.74 -8.16 -15.71
C GLY A 8 6.68 -6.64 -15.74
N ASP A 9 5.48 -6.10 -15.96
CA ASP A 9 5.21 -4.68 -15.89
C ASP A 9 5.13 -4.27 -14.42
N VAL A 10 5.88 -3.22 -14.08
CA VAL A 10 5.87 -2.62 -12.75
C VAL A 10 4.75 -1.61 -12.72
N ASN A 11 3.72 -1.86 -11.92
CA ASN A 11 2.71 -0.85 -11.61
C ASN A 11 3.23 0.02 -10.47
N SER A 12 3.29 1.33 -10.71
CA SER A 12 3.56 2.30 -9.65
C SER A 12 2.25 2.68 -8.98
N LEU A 13 2.23 2.63 -7.65
CA LEU A 13 1.11 3.05 -6.82
C LEU A 13 1.63 4.04 -5.78
N PRO A 14 1.71 5.34 -6.12
CA PRO A 14 2.15 6.36 -5.17
C PRO A 14 1.24 6.36 -3.94
N ALA A 15 1.84 6.35 -2.76
CA ALA A 15 1.11 6.42 -1.49
C ALA A 15 1.78 7.44 -0.57
N THR A 16 0.96 8.15 0.20
CA THR A 16 1.43 9.10 1.22
C THR A 16 0.94 8.64 2.58
N ILE A 17 1.88 8.47 3.52
CA ILE A 17 1.63 8.12 4.91
C ILE A 17 1.91 9.33 5.79
N THR A 18 0.95 9.70 6.62
CA THR A 18 1.13 10.74 7.64
C THR A 18 1.34 10.09 8.99
N VAL A 19 2.42 10.49 9.67
CA VAL A 19 2.80 9.98 10.99
C VAL A 19 2.92 11.13 11.96
N ALA A 20 2.25 11.04 13.11
CA ALA A 20 2.31 12.03 14.18
C ALA A 20 2.57 11.31 15.51
N GLY A 21 3.60 11.75 16.25
CA GLY A 21 3.97 11.10 17.53
C GLY A 21 4.31 9.62 17.41
N GLY A 22 4.79 9.18 16.24
CA GLY A 22 5.09 7.77 15.95
C GLY A 22 3.89 6.91 15.56
N VAL A 23 2.68 7.50 15.47
CA VAL A 23 1.44 6.80 15.09
C VAL A 23 1.01 7.22 13.69
N ILE A 24 0.55 6.26 12.89
CA ILE A 24 -0.01 6.52 11.56
C ILE A 24 -1.39 7.18 11.73
N THR A 25 -1.52 8.43 11.28
CA THR A 25 -2.77 9.18 11.36
C THR A 25 -3.51 9.24 10.04
N ASN A 26 -2.82 9.03 8.92
CA ASN A 26 -3.44 9.00 7.61
C ASN A 26 -2.64 8.17 6.61
N LEU A 27 -3.36 7.59 5.65
CA LEU A 27 -2.82 6.92 4.48
C LEU A 27 -3.70 7.30 3.31
N THR A 28 -3.08 7.75 2.23
CA THR A 28 -3.72 8.07 0.96
C THR A 28 -2.97 7.40 -0.18
N VAL A 29 -3.70 6.94 -1.18
CA VAL A 29 -3.15 6.31 -2.37
C VAL A 29 -3.55 7.15 -3.58
N ASP A 30 -2.65 7.32 -4.54
CA ASP A 30 -2.98 7.97 -5.80
C ASP A 30 -3.90 7.08 -6.63
N ASN A 31 -5.12 7.56 -6.83
CA ASN A 31 -6.19 6.87 -7.55
C ASN A 31 -6.40 7.42 -8.96
N SER A 32 -5.40 8.06 -9.57
CA SER A 32 -5.48 8.68 -10.91
C SER A 32 -5.47 7.67 -12.08
N TYR A 33 -6.35 6.68 -12.02
CA TYR A 33 -6.53 5.68 -13.08
C TYR A 33 -7.60 6.09 -14.07
N SER A 34 -7.36 5.83 -15.36
CA SER A 34 -8.28 6.19 -16.44
C SER A 34 -9.41 5.18 -16.63
N ASP A 35 -9.23 3.94 -16.16
CA ASP A 35 -10.24 2.90 -16.22
C ASP A 35 -10.95 2.67 -14.87
N HIS A 36 -12.24 2.35 -14.95
CA HIS A 36 -13.12 2.23 -13.78
C HIS A 36 -12.77 1.01 -12.90
N GLU A 37 -12.25 -0.08 -13.49
CA GLU A 37 -11.94 -1.30 -12.74
C GLU A 37 -10.72 -1.09 -11.84
N SER A 38 -9.63 -0.52 -12.38
CA SER A 38 -8.44 -0.15 -11.61
C SER A 38 -8.79 0.85 -10.51
N GLY A 39 -9.57 1.89 -10.84
CA GLY A 39 -10.02 2.87 -9.83
C GLY A 39 -10.74 2.21 -8.66
N ARG A 40 -11.62 1.24 -8.94
CA ARG A 40 -12.31 0.46 -7.90
C ARG A 40 -11.34 -0.38 -7.06
N TYR A 41 -10.48 -1.17 -7.68
CA TYR A 41 -9.56 -2.05 -6.94
C TYR A 41 -8.60 -1.27 -6.05
N ILE A 42 -8.11 -0.12 -6.52
CA ILE A 42 -7.22 0.71 -5.72
C ILE A 42 -7.99 1.40 -4.59
N SER A 43 -9.21 1.89 -4.83
CA SER A 43 -10.04 2.46 -3.75
C SER A 43 -10.39 1.43 -2.68
N ASP A 44 -10.72 0.19 -3.08
CA ASP A 44 -10.97 -0.93 -2.17
C ASP A 44 -9.69 -1.26 -1.38
N PHE A 45 -8.53 -1.29 -2.05
CA PHE A 45 -7.24 -1.50 -1.38
C PHE A 45 -6.97 -0.40 -0.36
N GLU A 46 -7.04 0.89 -0.75
CA GLU A 46 -6.84 2.07 0.10
C GLU A 46 -7.71 2.00 1.36
N SER A 47 -9.00 1.69 1.20
CA SER A 47 -9.93 1.59 2.32
C SER A 47 -9.51 0.50 3.32
N LEU A 48 -9.20 -0.70 2.80
CA LEU A 48 -8.81 -1.83 3.64
C LEU A 48 -7.46 -1.60 4.31
N ILE A 49 -6.46 -1.07 3.59
CA ILE A 49 -5.13 -0.83 4.15
C ILE A 49 -5.17 0.30 5.17
N SER A 50 -5.88 1.39 4.89
CA SER A 50 -6.03 2.53 5.81
C SER A 50 -6.70 2.07 7.11
N SER A 51 -7.74 1.23 7.01
CA SER A 51 -8.38 0.63 8.18
C SER A 51 -7.46 -0.30 8.97
N ALA A 52 -6.47 -0.94 8.34
CA ALA A 52 -5.56 -1.86 9.00
C ALA A 52 -4.41 -1.15 9.74
N VAL A 53 -4.04 0.07 9.33
CA VAL A 53 -2.83 0.75 9.84
C VAL A 53 -3.10 2.07 10.57
N LYS A 54 -4.25 2.72 10.35
CA LYS A 54 -4.57 3.98 11.01
C LYS A 54 -4.73 3.76 12.52
N GLY A 55 -4.00 4.55 13.31
CA GLY A 55 -3.93 4.42 14.76
C GLY A 55 -2.85 3.47 15.26
N GLU A 56 -2.22 2.70 14.36
CA GLU A 56 -1.12 1.81 14.72
C GLU A 56 0.22 2.56 14.83
N SER A 57 1.09 2.03 15.68
CA SER A 57 2.46 2.53 15.80
C SER A 57 3.26 2.21 14.55
N LEU A 58 3.89 3.22 13.97
CA LEU A 58 4.80 3.05 12.83
C LEU A 58 5.89 2.02 13.15
N SER A 59 6.36 1.94 14.40
CA SER A 59 7.48 1.06 14.77
C SER A 59 7.17 -0.44 14.69
N SER A 60 5.90 -0.85 14.73
CA SER A 60 5.49 -2.26 14.84
C SER A 60 4.45 -2.71 13.83
N VAL A 61 3.76 -1.77 13.17
CA VAL A 61 2.68 -2.11 12.23
C VAL A 61 3.19 -2.93 11.06
N SER A 62 2.51 -4.03 10.75
CA SER A 62 2.72 -4.77 9.51
C SER A 62 1.39 -5.27 9.04
N VAL A 63 1.22 -5.36 7.73
CA VAL A 63 -0.02 -5.84 7.15
C VAL A 63 0.20 -7.22 6.55
N SER A 64 -0.78 -8.09 6.75
CA SER A 64 -0.85 -9.36 6.03
C SER A 64 -1.54 -9.14 4.68
N ARG A 65 -2.00 -10.21 4.03
CA ARG A 65 -2.74 -10.11 2.77
C ARG A 65 -4.01 -9.28 2.94
N VAL A 66 -4.02 -8.07 2.38
CA VAL A 66 -5.18 -7.16 2.38
C VAL A 66 -6.02 -7.41 1.13
N GLY A 67 -7.30 -7.74 1.29
CA GLY A 67 -8.25 -7.89 0.16
C GLY A 67 -7.84 -8.94 -0.89
N GLY A 68 -6.95 -9.88 -0.56
CA GLY A 68 -6.40 -10.83 -1.53
C GLY A 68 -5.14 -10.38 -2.26
N ALA A 69 -4.67 -9.14 -2.07
CA ALA A 69 -3.57 -8.53 -2.83
C ALA A 69 -2.20 -8.68 -2.14
N SER A 70 -1.63 -9.89 -2.14
CA SER A 70 -0.32 -10.16 -1.49
C SER A 70 0.80 -9.24 -1.94
N LEU A 71 1.03 -9.08 -3.25
CA LEU A 71 2.16 -8.31 -3.77
C LEU A 71 2.06 -6.83 -3.37
N THR A 72 0.86 -6.26 -3.38
CA THR A 72 0.62 -4.86 -2.96
C THR A 72 0.83 -4.70 -1.45
N SER A 73 0.39 -5.67 -0.64
CA SER A 73 0.64 -5.68 0.81
C SER A 73 2.14 -5.79 1.13
N ASP A 74 2.88 -6.64 0.40
CA ASP A 74 4.33 -6.80 0.59
C ASP A 74 5.09 -5.52 0.21
N ALA A 75 4.74 -4.89 -0.92
CA ALA A 75 5.31 -3.61 -1.33
C ALA A 75 5.03 -2.51 -0.29
N PHE A 76 3.82 -2.49 0.27
CA PHE A 76 3.47 -1.53 1.32
C PHE A 76 4.30 -1.74 2.60
N ASN A 77 4.50 -2.98 3.04
CA ASN A 77 5.37 -3.28 4.19
C ASN A 77 6.81 -2.80 3.93
N ALA A 78 7.34 -2.98 2.72
CA ALA A 78 8.66 -2.47 2.36
C ALA A 78 8.75 -0.93 2.46
N VAL A 79 7.69 -0.21 2.07
CA VAL A 79 7.60 1.25 2.24
C VAL A 79 7.63 1.64 3.71
N LEU A 80 6.89 0.92 4.58
CA LEU A 80 6.94 1.15 6.02
C LEU A 80 8.36 0.95 6.57
N ASP A 81 9.07 -0.06 6.11
CA ASP A 81 10.46 -0.31 6.52
C ASP A 81 11.41 0.82 6.08
N THR A 82 11.24 1.34 4.86
CA THR A 82 11.99 2.51 4.39
C THR A 82 11.72 3.74 5.27
N ILE A 83 10.45 4.05 5.55
CA ILE A 83 10.08 5.19 6.40
C ILE A 83 10.65 5.04 7.81
N ARG A 84 10.66 3.82 8.37
CA ARG A 84 11.29 3.54 9.67
C ARG A 84 12.79 3.76 9.67
N ALA A 85 13.47 3.39 8.58
CA ALA A 85 14.90 3.58 8.45
C ALA A 85 15.23 5.08 8.36
N ASP A 86 14.49 5.82 7.55
CA ASP A 86 14.65 7.27 7.37
C ASP A 86 14.35 8.04 8.66
N ALA A 87 13.33 7.63 9.43
CA ALA A 87 12.99 8.28 10.70
C ALA A 87 14.02 8.03 11.82
N LYS A 88 14.96 7.10 11.63
CA LYS A 88 16.05 6.79 12.58
C LYS A 88 17.39 7.43 12.20
N ALA A 89 17.51 7.94 10.98
CA ALA A 89 18.71 8.61 10.47
C ALA A 89 18.80 10.07 10.95
#